data_AF-A0A933BDE5-F1
#
_entry.id   AF-A0A933BDE5-F1
#
_cell.length_a   1.000
_cell.length_b   1.000
_cell.length_c   1.000
_cell.angle_alpha   90.00
_cell.angle_beta   90.00
_cell.angle_gamma   90.00
#
_symmetry.space_group_name_H-M   'P 1'
#
loop_
_entity.id
_entity.type
_entity.pdbx_description
1 polymer ?
#
loop_
_entity_poly.entity_id
_entity_poly.type
_entity_poly.pdbx_seq_one_letter_code
_entity_poly.pdbx_strand_id
1 'polypeptide(L)'
;MGVLAPAALAQDGGTHHGGGEANLTLPDLGTVSFAGGLDGHTLLLFGLLVCALGMLFGIMTYANLKSLPVHKAMGEISELIYETCKTYLVQQGKFLIILWAFISAIVLVYFGWLAVTGVDAAGAIQRGFPPFKVAVILFFSLVGMAGSYSVAWFGIRINTFANSRT
;
A
#
# COMPACT_ATOMS: atom_id res chain seq x y z
N MET A 1 -14.56 -59.53 -13.99
CA MET A 1 -13.56 -59.34 -12.93
C MET A 1 -13.20 -57.85 -12.93
N GLY A 2 -14.08 -57.03 -12.35
CA GLY A 2 -13.94 -55.57 -12.31
C GLY A 2 -13.50 -55.16 -10.92
N VAL A 3 -12.33 -54.54 -10.81
CA VAL A 3 -11.78 -54.05 -9.54
C VAL A 3 -12.48 -52.73 -9.20
N LEU A 4 -13.25 -52.72 -8.11
CA LEU A 4 -13.75 -51.50 -7.49
C LEU A 4 -12.58 -50.75 -6.82
N ALA A 5 -12.32 -49.52 -7.25
CA ALA A 5 -11.49 -48.59 -6.50
C ALA A 5 -12.29 -48.05 -5.30
N PRO A 6 -11.72 -47.99 -4.08
CA PRO A 6 -12.39 -47.37 -2.95
C PRO A 6 -12.37 -45.84 -3.14
N ALA A 7 -13.54 -45.22 -3.08
CA ALA A 7 -13.67 -43.77 -2.98
C ALA A 7 -13.11 -43.33 -1.61
N ALA A 8 -11.93 -42.73 -1.61
CA ALA A 8 -11.39 -42.05 -0.45
C ALA A 8 -12.22 -40.77 -0.20
N LEU A 9 -13.06 -40.80 0.83
CA LEU A 9 -13.68 -39.61 1.40
C LEU A 9 -12.57 -38.77 2.04
N ALA A 10 -12.08 -37.77 1.31
CA ALA A 10 -11.35 -36.66 1.92
C ALA A 10 -12.35 -35.88 2.79
N GLN A 11 -12.32 -36.11 4.10
CA GLN A 11 -12.90 -35.19 5.07
C GLN A 11 -12.06 -33.92 5.05
N ASP A 12 -12.49 -32.94 4.26
CA ASP A 12 -12.03 -31.56 4.42
C ASP A 12 -12.68 -31.00 5.69
N GLY A 13 -12.03 -31.26 6.83
CA GLY A 13 -12.34 -30.67 8.13
C GLY A 13 -11.79 -29.25 8.26
N GLY A 14 -11.67 -28.51 7.16
CA GLY A 14 -11.28 -27.11 7.16
C GLY A 14 -12.37 -26.27 7.83
N THR A 15 -12.17 -25.98 9.12
CA THR A 15 -12.85 -24.86 9.78
C THR A 15 -12.70 -23.64 8.89
N HIS A 16 -13.81 -23.13 8.34
CA HIS A 16 -13.84 -21.89 7.57
C HIS A 16 -13.42 -20.73 8.49
N HIS A 17 -12.10 -20.53 8.66
CA HIS A 17 -11.57 -19.29 9.20
C HIS A 17 -11.96 -18.19 8.23
N GLY A 18 -12.58 -17.11 8.71
CA GLY A 18 -12.97 -15.97 7.90
C GLY A 18 -11.81 -15.56 6.97
N GLY A 19 -11.99 -15.80 5.68
CA GLY A 19 -10.95 -15.64 4.68
C GLY A 19 -10.64 -14.17 4.46
N GLY A 20 -9.43 -13.75 4.85
CA GLY A 20 -8.91 -12.41 4.59
C GLY A 20 -7.44 -12.32 4.98
N GLU A 21 -6.68 -11.51 4.25
CA GLU A 21 -5.25 -11.22 4.52
C GLU A 21 -5.01 -10.69 5.95
N ALA A 22 -6.03 -10.09 6.57
CA ALA A 22 -6.00 -9.64 7.97
C ALA A 22 -5.92 -10.78 9.00
N ASN A 23 -6.32 -12.00 8.63
CA ASN A 23 -6.26 -13.19 9.49
C ASN A 23 -5.02 -14.06 9.19
N LEU A 24 -4.21 -13.69 8.18
CA LEU A 24 -3.02 -14.43 7.81
C LEU A 24 -1.93 -14.23 8.88
N THR A 25 -1.55 -15.32 9.55
CA THR A 25 -0.42 -15.30 10.49
C THR A 25 0.87 -15.33 9.67
N LEU A 26 1.63 -14.23 9.71
CA LEU A 26 2.92 -14.16 9.03
C LEU A 26 3.93 -15.06 9.77
N PRO A 27 4.54 -16.05 9.09
CA PRO A 27 5.63 -16.82 9.66
C PRO A 27 6.85 -15.90 9.89
N ASP A 28 7.72 -16.30 10.81
CA ASP A 28 8.96 -15.57 11.05
C ASP A 28 9.78 -15.50 9.74
N LEU A 29 10.10 -14.27 9.34
CA LEU A 29 10.83 -13.98 8.11
C LEU A 29 12.24 -14.59 8.13
N GLY A 30 12.75 -14.93 9.33
CA GLY A 30 13.98 -15.66 9.65
C GLY A 30 14.07 -17.10 9.15
N THR A 31 12.92 -17.69 8.81
CA THR A 31 12.79 -19.16 8.67
C THR A 31 12.96 -19.67 7.25
N VAL A 32 12.86 -18.79 6.25
CA VAL A 32 12.96 -19.14 4.83
C VAL A 32 14.20 -18.49 4.23
N SER A 33 15.13 -19.33 3.77
CA SER A 33 16.31 -18.86 3.05
C SER A 33 16.02 -18.70 1.56
N PHE A 34 16.38 -17.53 1.03
CA PHE A 34 16.30 -17.21 -0.39
C PHE A 34 17.64 -17.47 -1.10
N ALA A 35 17.71 -17.15 -2.39
CA ALA A 35 18.90 -17.33 -3.21
C ALA A 35 20.16 -16.74 -2.53
N GLY A 36 21.22 -17.54 -2.41
CA GLY A 36 22.48 -17.14 -1.76
C GLY A 36 22.49 -17.29 -0.23
N GLY A 37 21.48 -17.94 0.37
CA GLY A 37 21.43 -18.15 1.82
C GLY A 37 20.97 -16.92 2.61
N LEU A 38 20.41 -15.92 1.93
CA LEU A 38 19.90 -14.71 2.55
C LEU A 38 18.56 -14.97 3.21
N ASP A 39 18.40 -14.42 4.41
CA ASP A 39 17.16 -14.45 5.16
C ASP A 39 16.12 -13.43 4.63
N GLY A 40 14.83 -13.71 4.84
CA GLY A 40 13.74 -12.83 4.43
C GLY A 40 13.78 -11.45 5.08
N HIS A 41 14.20 -11.36 6.35
CA HIS A 41 14.33 -10.08 7.03
C HIS A 41 15.45 -9.22 6.41
N THR A 42 16.60 -9.82 6.12
CA THR A 42 17.72 -9.13 5.45
C THR A 42 17.32 -8.65 4.06
N LEU A 43 16.56 -9.46 3.31
CA LEU A 43 16.05 -9.10 1.99
C LEU A 43 15.08 -7.91 2.05
N LEU A 44 14.18 -7.88 3.04
CA LEU A 44 13.26 -6.75 3.26
C LEU A 44 14.01 -5.45 3.59
N LEU A 45 15.01 -5.51 4.49
CA LEU A 45 15.83 -4.35 4.83
C LEU A 45 16.62 -3.83 3.62
N PHE A 46 17.16 -4.73 2.79
CA PHE A 46 17.84 -4.34 1.55
C PHE A 46 16.87 -3.66 0.58
N GLY A 47 15.66 -4.19 0.42
CA GLY A 47 14.61 -3.56 -0.40
C GLY A 47 14.25 -2.16 0.08
N LEU A 48 14.10 -1.97 1.40
CA LEU A 48 13.83 -0.66 1.99
C LEU A 48 14.98 0.33 1.74
N LEU A 49 16.23 -0.15 1.84
CA LEU A 49 17.41 0.64 1.54
C LEU A 49 17.43 1.08 0.07
N VAL A 50 17.12 0.18 -0.87
CA VAL A 50 17.01 0.51 -2.30
C VAL A 50 15.93 1.56 -2.54
N CYS A 51 14.76 1.44 -1.90
CA CYS A 51 13.71 2.45 -1.98
C CYS A 51 14.18 3.82 -1.48
N ALA A 52 14.91 3.87 -0.36
CA ALA A 52 15.46 5.11 0.18
C ALA A 52 16.51 5.73 -0.76
N LEU A 53 17.40 4.92 -1.34
CA LEU A 53 18.36 5.39 -2.36
C LEU A 53 17.65 5.92 -3.60
N GLY A 54 16.59 5.26 -4.06
CA GLY A 54 15.76 5.74 -5.17
C GLY A 54 15.12 7.10 -4.88
N MET A 55 14.65 7.32 -3.65
CA MET A 55 14.10 8.61 -3.22
C MET A 55 15.18 9.71 -3.22
N LEU A 56 16.37 9.42 -2.68
CA LEU A 56 17.51 10.34 -2.70
C LEU A 56 17.92 10.69 -4.12
N PHE A 57 18.00 9.70 -5.00
CA PHE A 57 18.29 9.90 -6.42
C PHE A 57 17.24 10.80 -7.10
N GLY A 58 15.95 10.61 -6.80
CA GLY A 58 14.88 11.48 -7.29
C GLY A 58 15.04 12.93 -6.84
N ILE A 59 15.37 13.17 -5.57
CA ILE A 59 15.62 14.51 -5.02
C ILE A 59 16.85 15.16 -5.68
N MET A 60 17.93 14.40 -5.85
CA MET A 60 19.14 14.87 -6.54
C MET A 60 18.84 15.28 -7.98
N THR A 61 18.07 14.46 -8.71
CA THR A 61 17.66 14.76 -10.10
C THR A 61 16.80 16.02 -10.16
N TYR A 62 15.88 16.19 -9.21
CA TYR A 62 15.08 17.41 -9.10
C TYR A 62 15.95 18.66 -8.90
N ALA A 63 16.96 18.60 -8.03
CA ALA A 63 17.89 19.70 -7.80
C ALA A 63 18.70 20.06 -9.06
N ASN A 64 19.19 19.05 -9.79
CA ASN A 64 19.88 19.24 -11.07
C ASN A 64 18.97 19.91 -12.10
N LEU A 65 17.75 19.38 -12.31
CA LEU A 65 16.78 19.96 -13.24
C LEU A 65 16.48 21.41 -12.89
N LYS A 66 16.25 21.73 -11.62
CA LYS A 66 15.95 23.09 -11.18
C LYS A 66 17.05 24.10 -11.57
N SER A 67 18.32 23.67 -11.56
CA SER A 67 19.48 24.53 -11.84
C SER A 67 19.76 24.81 -13.32
N LEU A 68 19.12 24.07 -14.23
CA LEU A 68 19.33 24.27 -15.67
C LEU A 68 18.66 25.58 -16.16
N PRO A 69 19.31 26.28 -17.12
CA PRO A 69 18.77 27.52 -17.69
C PRO A 69 17.46 27.25 -18.43
N VAL A 70 16.55 28.23 -18.38
CA VAL A 70 15.21 28.12 -18.97
C VAL A 70 14.88 29.39 -19.75
N HIS A 71 14.24 29.22 -20.91
CA HIS A 71 13.72 30.34 -21.67
C HIS A 71 12.51 30.94 -20.95
N LYS A 72 12.43 32.28 -20.84
CA LYS A 72 11.41 32.97 -20.05
C LYS A 72 9.97 32.51 -20.40
N ALA A 73 9.64 32.47 -21.70
CA ALA A 73 8.30 32.06 -22.13
C ALA A 73 7.98 30.59 -21.77
N MET A 74 8.96 29.67 -21.87
CA MET A 74 8.75 28.26 -21.53
C MET A 74 8.60 28.04 -20.02
N GLY A 75 9.30 28.85 -19.21
CA GLY A 75 9.11 28.89 -17.77
C GLY A 75 7.71 29.35 -17.38
N GLU A 76 7.20 30.42 -17.98
CA GLU A 76 5.86 30.95 -17.72
C GLU A 76 4.76 29.94 -18.05
N ILE A 77 4.83 29.27 -19.20
CA ILE A 77 3.85 28.24 -19.58
C ILE A 77 3.90 27.05 -18.62
N SER A 78 5.09 26.60 -18.23
CA SER A 78 5.23 25.47 -17.30
C SER A 78 4.74 25.78 -15.89
N GLU A 79 4.87 27.03 -15.43
CA GLU A 79 4.32 27.46 -14.16
C GLU A 79 2.78 27.58 -14.21
N LEU A 80 2.21 28.04 -15.33
CA LEU A 80 0.76 28.03 -15.55
C LEU A 80 0.18 26.61 -15.51
N ILE A 81 0.85 25.66 -16.17
CA ILE A 81 0.46 24.23 -16.13
C ILE A 81 0.54 23.71 -14.70
N TYR A 82 1.64 23.99 -13.99
CA TYR A 82 1.79 23.58 -12.60
C TYR A 82 0.67 24.12 -11.70
N GLU A 83 0.32 25.40 -11.80
CA GLU A 83 -0.75 26.00 -11.00
C GLU A 83 -2.12 25.38 -11.27
N THR A 84 -2.41 25.07 -12.54
CA THR A 84 -3.64 24.39 -12.94
C THR A 84 -3.69 22.96 -12.38
N CYS A 85 -2.63 22.18 -12.57
CA CYS A 85 -2.53 20.82 -12.06
C CYS A 85 -2.53 20.78 -10.52
N LYS A 86 -1.87 21.73 -9.86
CA LYS A 86 -1.87 21.86 -8.40
C LYS A 86 -3.27 22.12 -7.88
N THR A 87 -4.03 23.00 -8.52
CA THR A 87 -5.42 23.29 -8.14
C THR A 87 -6.28 22.03 -8.26
N TYR A 88 -6.16 21.30 -9.37
CA TYR A 88 -6.84 20.02 -9.54
C TYR A 88 -6.46 19.01 -8.45
N LEU A 89 -5.17 18.82 -8.22
CA LEU A 89 -4.64 17.88 -7.23
C LEU A 89 -5.12 18.20 -5.81
N VAL A 90 -5.19 19.48 -5.42
CA VAL A 90 -5.75 19.89 -4.11
C VAL A 90 -7.24 19.56 -4.01
N GLN A 91 -8.02 19.81 -5.05
CA GLN A 91 -9.45 19.46 -5.04
C GLN A 91 -9.67 17.94 -4.99
N GLN A 92 -8.87 17.18 -5.76
CA GLN A 92 -8.87 15.72 -5.69
C GLN A 92 -8.48 15.23 -4.30
N GLY A 93 -7.46 15.81 -3.68
CA GLY A 93 -7.04 15.47 -2.32
C GLY A 93 -8.18 15.64 -1.31
N LYS A 94 -8.94 16.74 -1.40
CA LYS A 94 -10.12 16.96 -0.54
C LYS A 94 -11.19 15.89 -0.76
N PHE A 95 -11.47 15.52 -2.01
CA PHE A 95 -12.39 14.43 -2.31
C PHE A 95 -11.90 13.08 -1.75
N LEU A 96 -10.61 12.78 -1.88
CA LEU A 96 -10.00 11.55 -1.36
C LEU A 96 -10.12 11.45 0.16
N ILE A 97 -9.91 12.54 0.91
CA ILE A 97 -10.10 12.53 2.37
C ILE A 97 -11.56 12.26 2.74
N ILE A 98 -12.52 12.86 2.03
CA ILE A 98 -13.95 12.61 2.27
C ILE A 98 -14.29 11.14 1.98
N LEU A 99 -13.81 10.61 0.84
CA LEU A 99 -13.99 9.21 0.48
C LEU A 99 -13.36 8.27 1.52
N TRP A 100 -12.15 8.59 1.96
CA TRP A 100 -11.44 7.84 2.99
C TRP A 100 -12.22 7.83 4.31
N ALA A 101 -12.83 8.94 4.71
CA ALA A 101 -13.67 8.99 5.91
C ALA A 101 -14.84 8.00 5.81
N PHE A 102 -15.55 7.96 4.69
CA PHE A 102 -16.64 6.98 4.47
C PHE A 102 -16.13 5.53 4.50
N ILE A 103 -15.03 5.24 3.81
CA ILE A 103 -14.43 3.91 3.80
C ILE A 103 -13.97 3.51 5.20
N SER A 104 -13.33 4.42 5.94
CA SER A 104 -12.84 4.18 7.30
C SER A 104 -13.98 3.83 8.27
N ALA A 105 -15.15 4.49 8.14
CA ALA A 105 -16.32 4.18 8.94
C ALA A 105 -16.85 2.76 8.68
N ILE A 106 -16.89 2.36 7.41
CA ILE A 106 -17.29 0.99 7.02
C ILE A 106 -16.26 -0.03 7.51
N VAL A 107 -14.95 0.26 7.37
CA VAL A 107 -13.86 -0.58 7.86
C VAL A 107 -13.92 -0.77 9.38
N LEU A 108 -14.22 0.28 10.14
CA LEU A 108 -14.40 0.20 11.60
C LEU A 108 -15.53 -0.74 11.97
N VAL A 109 -16.70 -0.63 11.32
CA VAL A 109 -17.84 -1.51 11.59
C VAL A 109 -17.54 -2.93 11.15
N TYR A 110 -16.97 -3.10 9.95
CA TYR A 110 -16.67 -4.41 9.40
C TYR A 110 -15.60 -5.14 10.23
N PHE A 111 -14.39 -4.60 10.34
CA PHE A 111 -13.30 -5.27 11.06
C PHE A 111 -13.46 -5.20 12.59
N GLY A 112 -14.11 -4.18 13.13
CA GLY A 112 -14.35 -4.07 14.56
C GLY A 112 -15.44 -5.01 15.07
N TRP A 113 -16.46 -5.33 14.26
CA TRP A 113 -17.64 -6.08 14.74
C TRP A 113 -18.09 -7.24 13.85
N LEU A 114 -18.10 -7.09 12.52
CA LEU A 114 -18.68 -8.10 11.61
C LEU A 114 -17.67 -9.18 11.20
N ALA A 115 -16.38 -8.86 11.15
CA ALA A 115 -15.36 -9.74 10.62
C ALA A 115 -15.20 -10.96 11.54
N VAL A 116 -15.25 -12.15 10.94
CA VAL A 116 -15.03 -13.41 11.66
C VAL A 116 -13.54 -13.60 11.87
N THR A 117 -13.11 -13.61 13.14
CA THR A 117 -11.69 -13.65 13.52
C THR A 117 -11.21 -15.01 13.96
N GLY A 118 -12.12 -15.95 14.23
CA GLY A 118 -11.78 -17.31 14.57
C GLY A 118 -13.00 -18.15 14.91
N VAL A 119 -12.75 -19.43 15.16
CA VAL A 119 -13.72 -20.35 15.74
C VAL A 119 -13.09 -20.83 17.05
N ASP A 120 -13.80 -20.74 18.16
CA ASP A 120 -13.28 -21.22 19.44
C ASP A 120 -13.24 -22.75 19.49
N ALA A 121 -12.60 -23.31 20.52
CA ALA A 121 -12.48 -24.76 20.68
C ALA A 121 -13.84 -25.49 20.85
N ALA A 122 -14.92 -24.74 21.09
CA ALA A 122 -16.29 -25.24 21.18
C ALA A 122 -17.09 -25.08 19.88
N GLY A 123 -16.48 -24.55 18.81
CA GLY A 123 -17.12 -24.37 17.51
C GLY A 123 -17.89 -23.06 17.34
N ALA A 124 -17.85 -22.14 18.31
CA ALA A 124 -18.53 -20.86 18.21
C ALA A 124 -17.69 -19.82 17.43
N ILE A 125 -18.37 -19.04 16.59
CA ILE A 125 -17.74 -18.04 15.73
C ILE A 125 -17.37 -16.80 16.54
N GLN A 126 -16.08 -16.50 16.62
CA GLN A 126 -15.55 -15.25 17.17
C GLN A 126 -15.59 -14.14 16.11
N ARG A 127 -16.01 -12.95 16.53
CA ARG A 127 -16.17 -11.78 15.65
C ARG A 127 -15.45 -10.58 16.22
N GLY A 128 -14.94 -9.74 15.32
CA GLY A 128 -14.23 -8.51 15.65
C GLY A 128 -12.73 -8.72 15.86
N PHE A 129 -11.94 -7.84 15.26
CA PHE A 129 -10.50 -7.74 15.50
C PHE A 129 -10.21 -6.88 16.73
N PRO A 130 -9.05 -7.09 17.41
CA PRO A 130 -8.60 -6.20 18.47
C PRO A 130 -8.56 -4.74 18.01
N PRO A 131 -9.00 -3.77 18.84
CA PRO A 131 -9.03 -2.36 18.47
C PRO A 131 -7.69 -1.83 17.94
N PHE A 132 -6.58 -2.33 18.50
CA PHE A 132 -5.22 -1.98 18.05
C PHE A 132 -4.96 -2.39 16.60
N LYS A 133 -5.37 -3.60 16.17
CA LYS A 133 -5.18 -4.05 14.78
C LYS A 133 -5.96 -3.16 13.79
N VAL A 134 -7.21 -2.83 14.13
CA VAL A 134 -8.04 -1.95 13.29
C VAL A 134 -7.44 -0.54 13.20
N ALA A 135 -6.91 -0.01 14.31
CA ALA A 135 -6.21 1.27 14.31
C ALA A 135 -4.96 1.25 13.40
N VAL A 136 -4.17 0.17 13.43
CA VAL A 136 -3.02 -0.02 12.54
C VAL A 136 -3.43 -0.05 11.07
N ILE A 137 -4.50 -0.77 10.72
CA ILE A 137 -5.03 -0.81 9.34
C ILE A 137 -5.39 0.60 8.85
N LEU A 138 -6.14 1.36 9.66
CA LEU A 138 -6.54 2.72 9.32
C LEU A 138 -5.33 3.65 9.20
N PHE A 139 -4.37 3.55 10.12
CA PHE A 139 -3.14 4.34 10.09
C PHE A 139 -2.34 4.09 8.81
N PHE A 140 -2.04 2.83 8.48
CA PHE A 140 -1.28 2.52 7.27
C PHE A 140 -2.03 2.82 5.98
N SER A 141 -3.38 2.76 5.98
CA SER A 141 -4.18 3.22 4.84
C SER A 141 -3.99 4.72 4.58
N LEU A 142 -3.95 5.53 5.65
CA LEU A 142 -3.74 6.97 5.56
C LEU A 142 -2.31 7.28 5.10
N VAL A 143 -1.31 6.58 5.64
CA VAL A 143 0.10 6.70 5.23
C VAL A 143 0.26 6.35 3.76
N GLY A 144 -0.36 5.26 3.28
CA GLY A 144 -0.29 4.85 1.88
C GLY A 144 -0.92 5.88 0.93
N MET A 145 -2.09 6.41 1.28
CA MET A 145 -2.75 7.46 0.51
C MET A 145 -1.92 8.76 0.49
N ALA A 146 -1.38 9.17 1.63
CA ALA A 146 -0.52 10.36 1.74
C ALA A 146 0.75 10.19 0.89
N GLY A 147 1.41 9.02 0.96
CA GLY A 147 2.58 8.72 0.15
C GLY A 147 2.31 8.80 -1.35
N SER A 148 1.21 8.17 -1.81
CA SER A 148 0.80 8.23 -3.23
C SER A 148 0.54 9.67 -3.69
N TYR A 149 -0.17 10.46 -2.86
CA TYR A 149 -0.45 11.87 -3.14
C TYR A 149 0.83 12.72 -3.23
N SER A 150 1.80 12.51 -2.31
CA SER A 150 3.09 13.19 -2.35
C SER A 150 3.91 12.86 -3.61
N VAL A 151 3.93 11.59 -4.02
CA VAL A 151 4.63 11.15 -5.25
C VAL A 151 3.97 11.75 -6.49
N ALA A 152 2.63 11.80 -6.55
CA ALA A 152 1.91 12.42 -7.65
C ALA A 152 2.22 13.93 -7.77
N TRP A 153 2.25 14.65 -6.65
CA TRP A 153 2.63 16.06 -6.62
C TRP A 153 4.06 16.28 -7.12
N PHE A 154 5.01 15.48 -6.61
CA PHE A 154 6.39 15.52 -7.05
C PHE A 154 6.51 15.29 -8.57
N GLY A 155 5.79 14.29 -9.11
CA GLY A 155 5.74 13.98 -10.53
C GLY A 155 5.27 15.15 -11.40
N ILE A 156 4.22 15.86 -10.98
CA ILE A 156 3.74 17.05 -11.70
C ILE A 156 4.83 18.13 -11.72
N ARG A 157 5.49 18.40 -10.59
CA ARG A 157 6.51 19.47 -10.53
C ARG A 157 7.76 19.12 -11.35
N ILE A 158 8.23 17.87 -11.29
CA ILE A 158 9.42 17.49 -12.05
C ILE A 158 9.16 17.49 -13.57
N ASN A 159 7.96 17.08 -14.00
CA ASN A 159 7.59 17.08 -15.41
C ASN A 159 7.48 18.51 -15.97
N THR A 160 6.87 19.45 -15.24
CA THR A 160 6.81 20.85 -15.71
C THR A 160 8.21 21.48 -15.75
N PHE A 161 9.11 21.09 -14.85
CA PHE A 161 10.50 21.51 -14.90
C PHE A 161 11.28 20.92 -16.07
N ALA A 162 11.14 19.63 -16.36
CA ALA A 162 11.81 19.00 -17.48
C ALA A 162 11.31 19.56 -18.82
N ASN A 163 9.99 19.74 -18.96
CA ASN A 163 9.36 20.23 -20.20
C ASN A 163 9.77 21.67 -20.57
N SER A 164 10.06 22.53 -19.58
CA SER A 164 10.53 23.89 -19.85
C SER A 164 12.00 23.98 -20.26
N ARG A 165 12.77 22.91 -20.05
CA ARG A 165 14.24 22.87 -20.18
C ARG A 165 14.72 21.96 -21.31
N THR A 166 13.79 21.38 -22.05
CA THR A 166 14.01 20.63 -23.28
C THR A 166 13.56 21.49 -24.44
#